data_AF-K0RYV7-F1
#
_entry.id   AF-K0RYV7-F1
#
_cell.length_a   1.000
_cell.length_b   1.000
_cell.length_c   1.000
_cell.angle_alpha   90.00
_cell.angle_beta   90.00
_cell.angle_gamma   90.00
#
_symmetry.space_group_name_H-M   'P 1'
#
loop_
_entity.id
_entity.type
_entity.pdbx_description
1 polymer ?
#
loop_
_entity_poly.entity_id
_entity_poly.type
_entity_poly.pdbx_seq_one_letter_code
_entity_poly.pdbx_strand_id
1 'polypeptide(L)'
;MKEVEVLEQLAQVEVCKGLEELASGLGGGTMARGSGVVRREGTNGTPSAIMSCIAVDGGPADVCANCGKGSSGGEGGVKLKDCTACCLVKYCGVECQRAHRRQHKKACKQRAAELKDEQLYSQGHERPEGRICPICALPIPLPTDDHSVFEVCCMKRICNGCAMAAHKRGMDYCAFCRTPCPTNDADALAMIQARVAKKDPEAINHLGNEYCHGSLGLQKDMRRALELWTEAAELGSIQALYHLGVAYYEGDEVDQDKAKAAECWTKAAMQGCPLSRDKLGCTEIKDRGNYDRAVRHFLISAKMGEKESLELIKEAFMGGIATKEQYAEALKGYRDAVEEMKSHDRDEASALTKS
;
A
#
# COMPACT_ATOMS: atom_id res chain seq x y z
N MET A 1 1.74 -15.30 23.15
CA MET A 1 0.66 -14.69 22.35
C MET A 1 0.50 -13.19 22.60
N LYS A 2 0.43 -12.69 23.84
CA LYS A 2 0.31 -11.24 24.11
C LYS A 2 1.58 -10.39 23.87
N GLU A 3 2.76 -11.01 23.76
CA GLU A 3 4.03 -10.30 23.44
C GLU A 3 4.35 -10.26 21.93
N VAL A 4 3.64 -11.05 21.11
CA VAL A 4 3.83 -11.13 19.66
C VAL A 4 3.01 -10.06 18.93
N GLU A 5 1.80 -9.77 19.41
CA GLU A 5 1.03 -8.59 18.99
C GLU A 5 1.76 -7.29 19.31
N VAL A 6 2.55 -7.25 20.39
CA VAL A 6 3.22 -6.02 20.83
C VAL A 6 4.35 -5.63 19.88
N LEU A 7 5.05 -6.55 19.19
CA LEU A 7 6.13 -6.15 18.26
C LEU A 7 5.62 -5.74 16.87
N GLU A 8 4.58 -6.40 16.33
CA GLU A 8 3.94 -5.94 15.08
C GLU A 8 3.12 -4.64 15.29
N GLN A 9 2.46 -4.49 16.44
CA GLN A 9 1.79 -3.23 16.82
C GLN A 9 2.80 -2.13 17.19
N LEU A 10 3.95 -2.44 17.80
CA LEU A 10 5.01 -1.43 18.02
C LEU A 10 5.65 -0.96 16.71
N ALA A 11 5.74 -1.81 15.68
CA ALA A 11 6.20 -1.41 14.35
C ALA A 11 5.17 -0.57 13.56
N GLN A 12 3.89 -0.58 13.92
CA GLN A 12 2.86 0.32 13.40
C GLN A 12 2.77 1.63 14.21
N VAL A 13 2.84 1.54 15.53
CA VAL A 13 2.66 2.66 16.47
C VAL A 13 3.91 3.54 16.60
N GLU A 14 5.13 2.99 16.53
CA GLU A 14 6.36 3.81 16.59
C GLU A 14 6.69 4.49 15.25
N VAL A 15 5.99 4.11 14.19
CA VAL A 15 6.22 4.68 12.87
C VAL A 15 5.50 6.03 12.67
N CYS A 16 4.51 6.40 13.49
CA CYS A 16 3.79 7.68 13.34
C CYS A 16 3.86 8.66 14.52
N LYS A 17 4.63 8.36 15.59
CA LYS A 17 4.85 9.31 16.72
C LYS A 17 5.35 10.72 16.29
N GLY A 18 5.87 10.88 15.07
CA GLY A 18 6.29 12.17 14.52
C GLY A 18 5.15 13.15 14.16
N LEU A 19 3.90 12.69 13.97
CA LEU A 19 2.76 13.59 13.72
C LEU A 19 2.27 14.28 15.00
N GLU A 20 2.39 13.63 16.17
CA GLU A 20 2.06 14.22 17.48
C GLU A 20 3.05 15.34 17.87
N GLU A 21 4.32 15.22 17.51
CA GLU A 21 5.36 16.23 17.79
C GLU A 21 5.14 17.52 16.97
N LEU A 22 4.61 17.42 15.74
CA LEU A 22 4.28 18.57 14.89
C LEU A 22 3.01 19.30 15.34
N ALA A 23 2.00 18.58 15.82
CA ALA A 23 0.81 19.18 16.43
C ALA A 23 1.16 19.94 17.73
N SER A 24 2.20 19.48 18.45
CA SER A 24 2.69 20.12 19.67
C SER A 24 3.62 21.32 19.41
N GLY A 25 4.27 21.38 18.23
CA GLY A 25 5.23 22.42 17.85
C GLY A 25 4.65 23.71 17.26
N LEU A 26 3.33 23.78 16.98
CA LEU A 26 2.68 24.96 16.40
C LEU A 26 1.91 25.82 17.43
N GLY A 27 2.00 25.51 18.72
CA GLY A 27 1.28 26.23 19.79
C GLY A 27 2.14 27.20 20.59
N GLY A 28 2.45 28.38 20.04
CA GLY A 28 3.26 29.36 20.78
C GLY A 28 3.36 30.74 20.15
N GLY A 29 2.23 31.38 19.82
CA GLY A 29 2.20 32.74 19.28
C GLY A 29 0.97 33.51 19.76
N THR A 30 1.11 34.22 20.87
CA THR A 30 0.15 35.17 21.43
C THR A 30 -0.23 36.26 20.42
N MET A 31 -1.52 36.47 20.16
CA MET A 31 -2.02 37.76 19.66
C MET A 31 -3.43 38.06 20.17
N ALA A 32 -3.57 39.33 20.55
CA ALA A 32 -4.66 39.91 21.30
C ALA A 32 -5.99 39.96 20.55
N ARG A 33 -7.07 39.86 21.32
CA ARG A 33 -8.45 40.15 20.89
C ARG A 33 -8.59 41.64 20.56
N GLY A 34 -8.98 41.94 19.32
CA GLY A 34 -9.46 43.25 18.89
C GLY A 34 -10.72 43.09 18.05
N SER A 35 -11.87 43.31 18.68
CA SER A 35 -13.19 43.33 18.03
C SER A 35 -13.31 44.52 17.08
N GLY A 36 -13.68 44.26 15.83
CA GLY A 36 -13.98 45.28 14.83
C GLY A 36 -14.97 44.76 13.81
N VAL A 37 -16.26 44.93 14.10
CA VAL A 37 -17.38 44.69 13.18
C VAL A 37 -17.44 45.84 12.19
N VAL A 38 -17.26 45.55 10.89
CA VAL A 38 -17.71 46.44 9.80
C VAL A 38 -18.40 45.58 8.74
N ARG A 39 -19.71 45.82 8.59
CA ARG A 39 -20.52 45.39 7.44
C ARG A 39 -20.07 46.14 6.20
N ARG A 40 -20.05 45.47 5.04
CA ARG A 40 -20.36 46.10 3.75
C ARG A 40 -21.00 45.12 2.78
N GLU A 41 -21.97 45.67 2.07
CA GLU A 41 -22.91 45.05 1.14
C GLU A 41 -22.24 44.58 -0.15
N GLY A 42 -22.97 43.70 -0.85
CA GLY A 42 -22.48 42.92 -1.98
C GLY A 42 -22.35 43.66 -3.31
N THR A 43 -21.72 42.96 -4.25
CA THR A 43 -21.90 43.14 -5.69
C THR A 43 -21.82 41.78 -6.39
N ASN A 44 -22.70 41.59 -7.37
CA ASN A 44 -22.77 40.46 -8.29
C ASN A 44 -21.48 40.33 -9.13
N GLY A 45 -21.05 39.10 -9.40
CA GLY A 45 -20.01 38.84 -10.40
C GLY A 45 -19.62 37.36 -10.54
N THR A 46 -20.24 36.69 -11.52
CA THR A 46 -19.73 35.55 -12.34
C THR A 46 -19.27 34.23 -11.68
N PRO A 47 -19.64 33.06 -12.24
CA PRO A 47 -19.27 31.75 -11.71
C PRO A 47 -17.82 31.39 -12.07
N SER A 48 -17.01 31.08 -11.06
CA SER A 48 -15.61 30.68 -11.23
C SER A 48 -15.44 29.16 -11.21
N ALA A 49 -14.91 28.67 -12.34
CA ALA A 49 -14.01 27.53 -12.51
C ALA A 49 -14.44 26.15 -11.98
N ILE A 50 -15.24 25.47 -12.81
CA ILE A 50 -15.18 24.02 -12.95
C ILE A 50 -13.73 23.67 -13.32
N MET A 51 -13.15 22.67 -12.64
CA MET A 51 -11.93 21.96 -13.05
C MET A 51 -12.16 21.35 -14.44
N SER A 52 -12.01 22.19 -15.45
CA SER A 52 -11.81 21.77 -16.83
C SER A 52 -10.36 21.36 -16.93
N CYS A 53 -10.12 20.14 -17.39
CA CYS A 53 -8.82 19.69 -17.85
C CYS A 53 -8.31 20.70 -18.87
N ILE A 54 -7.47 21.63 -18.45
CA ILE A 54 -6.72 22.47 -19.39
C ILE A 54 -5.82 21.49 -20.11
N ALA A 55 -6.22 21.14 -21.35
CA ALA A 55 -5.30 20.64 -22.33
C ALA A 55 -4.12 21.61 -22.36
N VAL A 56 -2.97 21.17 -21.86
CA VAL A 56 -1.72 21.88 -22.11
C VAL A 56 -1.57 21.84 -23.62
N ASP A 57 -1.71 23.00 -24.26
CA ASP A 57 -1.55 23.16 -25.70
C ASP A 57 -0.26 22.44 -26.14
N GLY A 58 -0.45 21.29 -26.77
CA GLY A 58 0.61 20.48 -27.33
C GLY A 58 1.22 21.25 -28.49
N GLY A 59 2.41 21.82 -28.28
CA GLY A 59 3.31 22.16 -29.38
C GLY A 59 3.46 20.95 -30.32
N PRO A 60 3.65 21.18 -31.63
CA PRO A 60 3.12 20.35 -32.71
C PRO A 60 3.50 18.88 -32.51
N ALA A 61 2.48 18.04 -32.28
CA ALA A 61 2.61 16.66 -31.82
C ALA A 61 3.41 15.72 -32.75
N ASP A 62 3.85 16.21 -33.90
CA ASP A 62 4.48 15.43 -34.95
C ASP A 62 5.80 16.02 -35.44
N VAL A 63 6.56 16.77 -34.63
CA VAL A 63 7.92 17.21 -35.00
C VAL A 63 9.00 16.73 -34.06
N CYS A 64 10.20 16.52 -34.59
CA CYS A 64 11.37 16.24 -33.78
C CYS A 64 11.76 17.45 -32.93
N ALA A 65 11.84 17.26 -31.60
CA ALA A 65 12.17 18.31 -30.64
C ALA A 65 13.57 18.94 -30.81
N ASN A 66 14.45 18.33 -31.62
CA ASN A 66 15.77 18.90 -31.92
C ASN A 66 15.84 19.58 -33.30
N CYS A 67 15.50 18.84 -34.36
CA CYS A 67 15.69 19.31 -35.75
C CYS A 67 14.42 19.85 -36.41
N GLY A 68 13.27 19.82 -35.73
CA GLY A 68 11.99 20.30 -36.23
C GLY A 68 11.37 19.46 -37.35
N LYS A 69 11.99 18.35 -37.77
CA LYS A 69 11.45 17.49 -38.84
C LYS A 69 10.13 16.85 -38.44
N GLY A 70 9.12 16.99 -39.32
CA GLY A 70 7.80 16.43 -39.13
C GLY A 70 7.69 14.94 -39.46
N SER A 71 6.72 14.24 -38.85
CA SER A 71 6.20 12.96 -39.33
C SER A 71 5.27 13.21 -40.53
N SER A 72 5.79 13.56 -41.71
CA SER A 72 4.93 13.63 -42.90
C SER A 72 4.53 12.21 -43.34
N GLY A 73 3.23 11.95 -43.51
CA GLY A 73 2.69 10.66 -43.95
C GLY A 73 2.92 10.31 -45.43
N GLY A 74 4.04 10.76 -46.03
CA GLY A 74 4.41 10.51 -47.43
C GLY A 74 5.89 10.15 -47.59
N GLU A 75 6.32 9.88 -48.83
CA GLU A 75 7.70 9.53 -49.21
C GLU A 75 8.69 10.67 -48.80
N GLY A 76 9.23 10.56 -47.58
CA GLY A 76 10.10 11.58 -46.97
C GLY A 76 9.89 11.79 -45.47
N GLY A 77 8.85 11.22 -44.87
CA GLY A 77 8.58 11.32 -43.43
C GLY A 77 9.58 10.58 -42.55
N VAL A 78 10.03 11.20 -41.46
CA VAL A 78 10.91 10.54 -40.49
C VAL A 78 10.09 9.97 -39.33
N LYS A 79 10.25 8.68 -39.05
CA LYS A 79 9.59 8.04 -37.90
C LYS A 79 10.09 8.65 -36.59
N LEU A 80 9.21 9.38 -35.92
CA LEU A 80 9.47 9.93 -34.61
C LEU A 80 9.24 8.89 -33.51
N LYS A 81 10.07 8.93 -32.46
CA LYS A 81 9.95 8.13 -31.25
C LYS A 81 9.88 9.04 -30.04
N ASP A 82 9.00 8.75 -29.11
CA ASP A 82 8.93 9.48 -27.85
C ASP A 82 10.19 9.28 -27.01
N CYS A 83 10.52 10.28 -26.21
CA CYS A 83 11.49 10.16 -25.15
C CYS A 83 11.03 9.08 -24.17
N THR A 84 11.79 8.00 -24.04
CA THR A 84 11.44 6.85 -23.20
C THR A 84 11.31 7.17 -21.71
N ALA A 85 11.83 8.31 -21.27
CA ALA A 85 11.78 8.72 -19.87
C ALA A 85 10.55 9.56 -19.51
N CYS A 86 10.11 10.46 -20.39
CA CYS A 86 9.05 11.43 -20.08
C CYS A 86 7.85 11.37 -21.03
N CYS A 87 7.99 10.75 -22.19
CA CYS A 87 6.99 10.70 -23.25
C CYS A 87 6.45 12.07 -23.74
N LEU A 88 7.08 13.21 -23.38
CA LEU A 88 6.62 14.55 -23.78
C LEU A 88 7.14 15.00 -25.14
N VAL A 89 8.31 14.52 -25.52
CA VAL A 89 9.05 15.02 -26.68
C VAL A 89 9.44 13.88 -27.59
N LYS A 90 9.40 14.15 -28.90
CA LYS A 90 9.66 13.18 -29.95
C LYS A 90 11.00 13.41 -30.64
N TYR A 91 11.65 12.33 -31.06
CA TYR A 91 12.95 12.37 -31.76
C TYR A 91 12.94 11.52 -33.01
N CYS A 92 13.54 12.04 -34.07
CA CYS A 92 13.72 11.34 -35.34
C CYS A 92 14.92 10.36 -35.32
N GLY A 93 15.72 10.37 -34.25
CA GLY A 93 16.90 9.54 -34.09
C GLY A 93 17.68 9.85 -32.81
N VAL A 94 18.63 8.97 -32.47
CA VAL A 94 19.43 9.04 -31.23
C VAL A 94 20.26 10.33 -31.17
N GLU A 95 20.78 10.81 -32.30
CA GLU A 95 21.57 12.04 -32.37
C GLU A 95 20.75 13.29 -31.99
N CYS A 96 19.52 13.37 -32.48
CA CYS A 96 18.59 14.44 -32.10
C CYS A 96 18.21 14.36 -30.62
N GLN A 97 18.01 13.16 -30.09
CA GLN A 97 17.76 12.97 -28.65
C GLN A 97 18.96 13.41 -27.79
N ARG A 98 20.19 13.08 -28.20
CA ARG A 98 21.42 13.46 -27.49
C ARG A 98 21.64 14.97 -27.50
N ALA A 99 21.44 15.63 -28.65
CA ALA A 99 21.58 17.07 -28.79
C ALA A 99 20.59 17.85 -27.90
N HIS A 100 19.32 17.43 -27.89
CA HIS A 100 18.28 18.10 -27.10
C HIS A 100 18.30 17.73 -25.60
N ARG A 101 18.98 16.65 -25.20
CA ARG A 101 19.00 16.13 -23.82
C ARG A 101 19.30 17.21 -22.77
N ARG A 102 20.25 18.12 -23.05
CA ARG A 102 20.65 19.16 -22.10
C ARG A 102 19.54 20.19 -21.85
N GLN A 103 18.80 20.56 -22.89
CA GLN A 103 17.72 21.56 -22.82
C GLN A 103 16.49 21.02 -22.09
N HIS A 104 16.22 19.72 -22.23
CA HIS A 104 15.03 19.08 -21.67
C HIS A 104 15.27 18.32 -20.36
N LYS A 105 16.51 18.17 -19.90
CA LYS A 105 16.87 17.33 -18.74
C LYS A 105 16.00 17.57 -17.49
N LYS A 106 15.75 18.82 -17.12
CA LYS A 106 14.97 19.17 -15.92
C LYS A 106 13.50 18.76 -16.07
N ALA A 107 12.84 19.21 -17.14
CA ALA A 107 11.45 18.86 -17.45
C ALA A 107 11.26 17.34 -17.65
N CYS A 108 12.24 16.69 -18.30
CA CYS A 108 12.25 15.23 -18.47
C CYS A 108 12.22 14.48 -17.15
N LYS A 109 13.08 14.89 -16.19
CA LYS A 109 13.18 14.25 -14.88
C LYS A 109 11.90 14.46 -14.07
N GLN A 110 11.35 15.66 -14.11
CA GLN A 110 10.10 15.98 -13.44
C GLN A 110 8.96 15.12 -13.99
N ARG A 111 8.77 15.10 -15.31
CA ARG A 111 7.73 14.26 -15.91
C ARG A 111 7.94 12.77 -15.68
N ALA A 112 9.19 12.30 -15.70
CA ALA A 112 9.49 10.91 -15.37
C ALA A 112 9.09 10.55 -13.93
N ALA A 113 9.22 11.49 -12.99
CA ALA A 113 8.75 11.30 -11.62
C ALA A 113 7.22 11.33 -11.54
N GLU A 114 6.57 12.24 -12.26
CA GLU A 114 5.10 12.30 -12.37
C GLU A 114 4.52 11.00 -12.94
N LEU A 115 5.11 10.44 -14.00
CA LEU A 115 4.68 9.16 -14.58
C LEU A 115 4.81 8.00 -13.59
N LYS A 116 5.86 8.01 -12.75
CA LYS A 116 6.02 7.03 -11.68
C LYS A 116 4.94 7.18 -10.59
N ASP A 117 4.64 8.41 -10.20
CA ASP A 117 3.56 8.71 -9.26
C ASP A 117 2.20 8.31 -9.85
N GLU A 118 1.92 8.63 -11.11
CA GLU A 118 0.71 8.22 -11.83
C GLU A 118 0.56 6.70 -11.82
N GLN A 119 1.63 5.96 -12.12
CA GLN A 119 1.64 4.49 -12.06
C GLN A 119 1.39 3.96 -10.64
N LEU A 120 2.07 4.54 -9.63
CA LEU A 120 1.98 4.12 -8.23
C LEU A 120 0.59 4.35 -7.65
N TYR A 121 -0.04 5.50 -7.92
CA TYR A 121 -1.33 5.85 -7.32
C TYR A 121 -2.54 5.38 -8.14
N SER A 122 -2.36 4.91 -9.38
CA SER A 122 -3.44 4.34 -10.20
C SER A 122 -3.68 2.84 -9.97
N GLN A 123 -2.75 2.15 -9.31
CA GLN A 123 -2.81 0.69 -9.10
C GLN A 123 -3.06 0.32 -7.64
N GLY A 124 -3.44 -0.94 -7.39
CA GLY A 124 -3.59 -1.47 -6.03
C GLY A 124 -4.62 -0.70 -5.23
N HIS A 125 -5.84 -0.57 -5.77
CA HIS A 125 -7.02 -0.04 -5.08
C HIS A 125 -7.94 -1.15 -4.57
N GLU A 126 -7.80 -2.35 -5.12
CA GLU A 126 -8.57 -3.54 -4.76
C GLU A 126 -7.76 -4.43 -3.81
N ARG A 127 -8.48 -5.16 -2.95
CA ARG A 127 -7.86 -6.10 -2.02
C ARG A 127 -7.45 -7.39 -2.75
N PRO A 128 -6.27 -7.97 -2.46
CA PRO A 128 -5.84 -9.23 -3.05
C PRO A 128 -6.78 -10.38 -2.70
N GLU A 129 -6.92 -11.35 -3.61
CA GLU A 129 -7.75 -12.55 -3.41
C GLU A 129 -7.41 -13.33 -2.13
N GLY A 130 -6.14 -13.33 -1.72
CA GLY A 130 -5.68 -13.97 -0.47
C GLY A 130 -6.25 -13.37 0.81
N ARG A 131 -6.95 -12.23 0.73
CA ARG A 131 -7.67 -11.57 1.84
C ARG A 131 -9.19 -11.73 1.75
N ILE A 132 -9.68 -12.64 0.91
CA ILE A 132 -11.09 -13.04 0.82
C ILE A 132 -11.26 -14.38 1.51
N CYS A 133 -12.25 -14.49 2.40
CA CYS A 133 -12.55 -15.77 3.04
C CYS A 133 -13.11 -16.73 1.99
N PRO A 134 -12.52 -17.93 1.78
CA PRO A 134 -12.95 -18.84 0.73
C PRO A 134 -14.29 -19.52 1.02
N ILE A 135 -14.82 -19.39 2.24
CA ILE A 135 -16.11 -19.99 2.65
C ILE A 135 -17.27 -19.04 2.38
N CYS A 136 -17.17 -17.77 2.83
CA CYS A 136 -18.24 -16.79 2.64
C CYS A 136 -18.02 -15.87 1.43
N ALA A 137 -16.86 -15.96 0.76
CA ALA A 137 -16.47 -15.11 -0.37
C ALA A 137 -16.45 -13.59 -0.05
N LEU A 138 -16.42 -13.22 1.23
CA LEU A 138 -16.35 -11.82 1.67
C LEU A 138 -14.91 -11.45 2.06
N PRO A 139 -14.46 -10.21 1.78
CA PRO A 139 -13.19 -9.71 2.27
C PRO A 139 -13.10 -9.84 3.79
N ILE A 140 -11.94 -10.25 4.30
CA ILE A 140 -11.71 -10.38 5.75
C ILE A 140 -11.38 -8.98 6.33
N PRO A 141 -11.92 -8.61 7.50
CA PRO A 141 -11.54 -7.37 8.19
C PRO A 141 -10.03 -7.21 8.38
N LEU A 142 -9.58 -5.95 8.45
CA LEU A 142 -8.19 -5.59 8.74
C LEU A 142 -8.06 -5.19 10.23
N PRO A 143 -6.98 -5.57 10.92
CA PRO A 143 -5.90 -6.47 10.47
C PRO A 143 -6.38 -7.90 10.24
N THR A 144 -5.93 -8.54 9.15
CA THR A 144 -6.48 -9.86 8.73
C THR A 144 -6.17 -10.97 9.73
N ASP A 145 -5.02 -10.92 10.40
CA ASP A 145 -4.61 -11.92 11.38
C ASP A 145 -5.53 -11.96 12.61
N ASP A 146 -6.02 -10.82 13.07
CA ASP A 146 -6.96 -10.73 14.21
C ASP A 146 -8.36 -11.29 13.88
N HIS A 147 -8.66 -11.39 12.59
CA HIS A 147 -10.00 -11.71 12.09
C HIS A 147 -10.05 -13.01 11.28
N SER A 148 -8.96 -13.77 11.24
CA SER A 148 -8.88 -15.05 10.55
C SER A 148 -7.98 -16.08 11.22
N VAL A 149 -8.20 -17.33 10.86
CA VAL A 149 -7.26 -18.42 11.11
C VAL A 149 -6.54 -18.78 9.81
N PHE A 150 -5.23 -18.99 9.88
CA PHE A 150 -4.43 -19.45 8.75
C PHE A 150 -4.30 -20.97 8.77
N GLU A 151 -4.80 -21.62 7.72
CA GLU A 151 -4.87 -23.08 7.63
C GLU A 151 -3.65 -23.65 6.91
N VAL A 152 -2.68 -24.18 7.67
CA VAL A 152 -1.41 -24.69 7.13
C VAL A 152 -1.55 -25.92 6.22
N CYS A 153 -2.69 -26.61 6.24
CA CYS A 153 -2.96 -27.71 5.32
C CYS A 153 -3.20 -27.24 3.87
N CYS A 154 -3.69 -26.01 3.67
CA CYS A 154 -4.09 -25.49 2.37
C CYS A 154 -3.67 -24.05 2.07
N MET A 155 -2.92 -23.41 2.98
CA MET A 155 -2.47 -22.01 2.87
C MET A 155 -3.62 -21.02 2.66
N LYS A 156 -4.79 -21.30 3.27
CA LYS A 156 -5.97 -20.43 3.17
C LYS A 156 -6.26 -19.75 4.50
N ARG A 157 -6.70 -18.48 4.41
CA ARG A 157 -7.23 -17.73 5.55
C ARG A 157 -8.73 -17.87 5.60
N ILE A 158 -9.23 -18.35 6.73
CA ILE A 158 -10.66 -18.49 6.98
C ILE A 158 -11.04 -17.48 8.04
N CYS A 159 -12.03 -16.62 7.76
CA CYS A 159 -12.44 -15.64 8.77
C CYS A 159 -13.00 -16.33 10.01
N ASN A 160 -12.78 -15.73 11.19
CA ASN A 160 -13.15 -16.31 12.48
C ASN A 160 -14.63 -16.70 12.57
N GLY A 161 -15.52 -15.95 11.91
CA GLY A 161 -16.94 -16.30 11.81
C GLY A 161 -17.17 -17.66 11.14
N CYS A 162 -16.62 -17.87 9.94
CA CYS A 162 -16.78 -19.14 9.24
C CYS A 162 -16.06 -20.31 9.95
N ALA A 163 -14.89 -20.07 10.55
CA ALA A 163 -14.18 -21.07 11.33
C ALA A 163 -15.00 -21.51 12.55
N MET A 164 -15.56 -20.56 13.30
CA MET A 164 -16.42 -20.83 14.45
C MET A 164 -17.73 -21.53 14.04
N ALA A 165 -18.37 -21.07 12.96
CA ALA A 165 -19.58 -21.69 12.44
C ALA A 165 -19.35 -23.15 12.02
N ALA A 166 -18.16 -23.46 11.47
CA ALA A 166 -17.78 -24.83 11.16
C ALA A 166 -17.57 -25.66 12.43
N HIS A 167 -16.87 -25.12 13.42
CA HIS A 167 -16.64 -25.80 14.70
C HIS A 167 -17.95 -26.12 15.44
N LYS A 168 -18.93 -25.19 15.46
CA LYS A 168 -20.27 -25.42 16.04
C LYS A 168 -21.03 -26.58 15.41
N ARG A 169 -20.69 -26.96 14.17
CA ARG A 169 -21.26 -28.11 13.45
C ARG A 169 -20.49 -29.40 13.70
N GLY A 170 -19.53 -29.41 14.63
CA GLY A 170 -18.68 -30.56 14.94
C GLY A 170 -17.60 -30.83 13.90
N MET A 171 -17.18 -29.81 13.14
CA MET A 171 -16.03 -29.95 12.23
C MET A 171 -14.73 -29.65 12.97
N ASP A 172 -13.98 -30.71 13.30
CA ASP A 172 -12.64 -30.64 13.93
C ASP A 172 -11.49 -30.74 12.90
N TYR A 173 -11.81 -30.44 11.63
CA TYR A 173 -10.87 -30.41 10.51
C TYR A 173 -10.94 -29.05 9.83
N CYS A 174 -9.94 -28.72 9.00
CA CYS A 174 -9.90 -27.47 8.25
C CYS A 174 -11.23 -27.22 7.52
N ALA A 175 -11.87 -26.08 7.81
CA ALA A 175 -13.20 -25.78 7.30
C ALA A 175 -13.26 -25.61 5.77
N PHE A 176 -12.12 -25.44 5.11
CA PHE A 176 -12.01 -25.35 3.65
C PHE A 176 -11.71 -26.71 3.01
N CYS A 177 -10.56 -27.33 3.32
CA CYS A 177 -10.11 -28.52 2.61
C CYS A 177 -10.41 -29.85 3.32
N ARG A 178 -10.99 -29.81 4.53
CA ARG A 178 -11.35 -30.97 5.36
C ARG A 178 -10.18 -31.87 5.79
N THR A 179 -8.94 -31.40 5.63
CA THR A 179 -7.76 -32.08 6.17
C THR A 179 -7.76 -31.91 7.70
N PRO A 180 -7.48 -32.97 8.48
CA PRO A 180 -7.31 -32.85 9.93
C PRO A 180 -6.28 -31.77 10.27
N CYS A 181 -6.59 -30.95 11.28
CA CYS A 181 -5.66 -29.93 11.74
C CYS A 181 -4.39 -30.59 12.34
N PRO A 182 -3.20 -30.00 12.16
CA PRO A 182 -1.99 -30.54 12.77
C PRO A 182 -2.12 -30.53 14.30
N THR A 183 -1.67 -31.61 14.93
CA THR A 183 -1.78 -31.76 16.40
C THR A 183 -0.56 -31.26 17.14
N ASN A 184 0.53 -31.01 16.42
CA ASN A 184 1.82 -30.56 16.93
C ASN A 184 2.60 -29.81 15.84
N ASP A 185 3.67 -29.15 16.25
CA ASP A 185 4.53 -28.33 15.40
C ASP A 185 5.18 -29.12 14.25
N ALA A 186 5.55 -30.39 14.49
CA ALA A 186 6.18 -31.22 13.47
C ALA A 186 5.21 -31.56 12.33
N ASP A 187 3.96 -31.87 12.66
CA ASP A 187 2.91 -32.09 11.67
C ASP A 187 2.62 -30.82 10.87
N ALA A 188 2.53 -29.66 11.55
CA ALA A 188 2.32 -28.37 10.89
C ALA A 188 3.47 -28.05 9.92
N LEU A 189 4.72 -28.21 10.37
CA LEU A 189 5.91 -27.99 9.54
C LEU A 189 5.95 -28.94 8.34
N ALA A 190 5.61 -30.21 8.52
CA ALA A 190 5.55 -31.18 7.41
C ALA A 190 4.49 -30.78 6.35
N MET A 191 3.32 -30.29 6.78
CA MET A 191 2.30 -29.78 5.86
C MET A 191 2.78 -28.55 5.08
N ILE A 192 3.45 -27.60 5.76
CA ILE A 192 4.04 -26.42 5.14
C ILE A 192 5.11 -26.83 4.11
N GLN A 193 6.04 -27.71 4.49
CA GLN A 193 7.10 -28.20 3.62
C GLN A 193 6.55 -28.90 2.36
N ALA A 194 5.45 -29.65 2.49
CA ALA A 194 4.80 -30.28 1.35
C ALA A 194 4.23 -29.27 0.34
N ARG A 195 3.80 -28.08 0.80
CA ARG A 195 3.34 -26.97 -0.04
C ARG A 195 4.52 -26.19 -0.64
N VAL A 196 5.57 -25.95 0.15
CA VAL A 196 6.83 -25.36 -0.31
C VAL A 196 7.46 -26.19 -1.44
N ALA A 197 7.46 -27.52 -1.32
CA ALA A 197 7.95 -28.42 -2.37
C ALA A 197 7.17 -28.27 -3.71
N LYS A 198 5.93 -27.78 -3.65
CA LYS A 198 5.08 -27.47 -4.81
C LYS A 198 5.18 -26.02 -5.28
N LYS A 199 6.14 -25.25 -4.74
CA LYS A 199 6.35 -23.83 -5.05
C LYS A 199 5.12 -22.96 -4.77
N ASP A 200 4.36 -23.28 -3.73
CA ASP A 200 3.26 -22.43 -3.26
C ASP A 200 3.84 -21.15 -2.62
N PRO A 201 3.61 -19.96 -3.21
CA PRO A 201 4.22 -18.72 -2.74
C PRO A 201 3.80 -18.36 -1.31
N GLU A 202 2.57 -18.67 -0.90
CA GLU A 202 2.10 -18.36 0.45
C GLU A 202 2.70 -19.31 1.48
N ALA A 203 2.96 -20.57 1.11
CA ALA A 203 3.67 -21.51 1.97
C ALA A 203 5.14 -21.14 2.17
N ILE A 204 5.80 -20.70 1.09
CA ILE A 204 7.20 -20.26 1.16
C ILE A 204 7.28 -18.99 2.02
N ASN A 205 6.36 -18.04 1.83
CA ASN A 205 6.26 -16.85 2.66
C ASN A 205 6.05 -17.21 4.15
N HIS A 206 5.07 -18.09 4.41
CA HIS A 206 4.76 -18.51 5.78
C HIS A 206 5.95 -19.22 6.43
N LEU A 207 6.63 -20.13 5.73
CA LEU A 207 7.86 -20.75 6.24
C LEU A 207 8.95 -19.70 6.54
N GLY A 208 9.07 -18.66 5.71
CA GLY A 208 9.96 -17.53 5.97
C GLY A 208 9.62 -16.84 7.30
N ASN A 209 8.33 -16.62 7.59
CA ASN A 209 7.88 -16.08 8.87
C ASN A 209 8.23 -17.02 10.03
N GLU A 210 8.07 -18.34 9.88
CA GLU A 210 8.42 -19.29 10.94
C GLU A 210 9.93 -19.27 11.27
N TYR A 211 10.80 -19.13 10.26
CA TYR A 211 12.25 -18.92 10.49
C TYR A 211 12.56 -17.56 11.11
N CYS A 212 11.85 -16.50 10.72
CA CYS A 212 12.03 -15.16 11.30
C CYS A 212 11.74 -15.16 12.82
N HIS A 213 10.76 -15.95 13.27
CA HIS A 213 10.35 -15.99 14.68
C HIS A 213 10.96 -17.15 15.48
N GLY A 214 11.47 -18.19 14.81
CA GLY A 214 11.92 -19.41 15.49
C GLY A 214 10.77 -20.21 16.08
N SER A 215 9.70 -20.41 15.31
CA SER A 215 8.50 -21.16 15.68
C SER A 215 8.46 -22.54 15.00
N LEU A 216 7.49 -23.38 15.39
CA LEU A 216 7.36 -24.78 14.91
C LEU A 216 8.61 -25.65 15.16
N GLY A 217 9.33 -25.39 16.26
CA GLY A 217 10.59 -26.07 16.59
C GLY A 217 11.79 -25.64 15.73
N LEU A 218 11.64 -24.62 14.88
CA LEU A 218 12.75 -24.03 14.12
C LEU A 218 13.55 -23.06 15.01
N GLN A 219 14.85 -22.96 14.76
CA GLN A 219 15.65 -21.88 15.33
C GLN A 219 15.44 -20.61 14.51
N LYS A 220 15.48 -19.45 15.18
CA LYS A 220 15.42 -18.16 14.51
C LYS A 220 16.58 -18.04 13.51
N ASP A 221 16.27 -17.72 12.26
CA ASP A 221 17.24 -17.51 11.18
C ASP A 221 16.72 -16.48 10.17
N MET A 222 17.13 -15.22 10.35
CA MET A 222 16.71 -14.11 9.48
C MET A 222 17.24 -14.24 8.05
N ARG A 223 18.42 -14.82 7.86
CA ARG A 223 18.99 -15.02 6.51
C ARG A 223 18.13 -16.00 5.74
N ARG A 224 17.74 -17.11 6.39
CA ARG A 224 16.85 -18.08 5.79
C ARG A 224 15.47 -17.50 5.51
N ALA A 225 14.93 -16.68 6.42
CA ALA A 225 13.68 -15.97 6.20
C ALA A 225 13.73 -15.08 4.96
N LEU A 226 14.80 -14.30 4.77
CA LEU A 226 14.99 -13.43 3.61
C LEU A 226 15.11 -14.19 2.29
N GLU A 227 15.81 -15.33 2.27
CA GLU A 227 15.88 -16.20 1.10
C GLU A 227 14.47 -16.68 0.69
N LEU A 228 13.70 -17.15 1.67
CA LEU A 228 12.35 -17.66 1.45
C LEU A 228 11.39 -16.54 1.02
N TRP A 229 11.44 -15.38 1.66
CA TRP A 229 10.61 -14.23 1.23
C TRP A 229 11.01 -13.74 -0.16
N THR A 230 12.29 -13.77 -0.52
CA THR A 230 12.74 -13.43 -1.89
C THR A 230 12.14 -14.41 -2.89
N GLU A 231 12.24 -15.72 -2.63
CA GLU A 231 11.65 -16.76 -3.48
C GLU A 231 10.13 -16.62 -3.60
N ALA A 232 9.44 -16.39 -2.47
CA ALA A 232 7.99 -16.20 -2.46
C ALA A 232 7.56 -14.95 -3.22
N ALA A 233 8.31 -13.85 -3.11
CA ALA A 233 8.06 -12.61 -3.84
C ALA A 233 8.24 -12.78 -5.36
N GLU A 234 9.27 -13.53 -5.79
CA GLU A 234 9.48 -13.89 -7.20
C GLU A 234 8.34 -14.75 -7.76
N LEU A 235 7.71 -15.57 -6.91
CA LEU A 235 6.52 -16.36 -7.23
C LEU A 235 5.20 -15.60 -7.04
N GLY A 236 5.26 -14.31 -6.68
CA GLY A 236 4.08 -13.42 -6.63
C GLY A 236 3.44 -13.25 -5.25
N SER A 237 4.07 -13.68 -4.15
CA SER A 237 3.55 -13.39 -2.81
C SER A 237 3.69 -11.90 -2.47
N ILE A 238 2.55 -11.24 -2.32
CA ILE A 238 2.45 -9.82 -1.93
C ILE A 238 2.93 -9.61 -0.48
N GLN A 239 2.66 -10.57 0.40
CA GLN A 239 3.07 -10.50 1.80
C GLN A 239 4.59 -10.66 1.93
N ALA A 240 5.20 -11.51 1.11
CA ALA A 240 6.66 -11.64 1.09
C ALA A 240 7.35 -10.34 0.67
N LEU A 241 6.80 -9.62 -0.33
CA LEU A 241 7.27 -8.27 -0.68
C LEU A 241 7.14 -7.29 0.49
N TYR A 242 6.05 -7.36 1.27
CA TYR A 242 5.90 -6.55 2.47
C TYR A 242 6.97 -6.87 3.53
N HIS A 243 7.18 -8.15 3.85
CA HIS A 243 8.17 -8.59 4.84
C HIS A 243 9.61 -8.25 4.42
N LEU A 244 9.96 -8.41 3.14
CA LEU A 244 11.26 -7.94 2.61
C LEU A 244 11.44 -6.43 2.81
N GLY A 245 10.38 -5.65 2.57
CA GLY A 245 10.43 -4.22 2.77
C GLY A 245 10.68 -3.84 4.23
N VAL A 246 10.03 -4.53 5.17
CA VAL A 246 10.26 -4.35 6.62
C VAL A 246 11.69 -4.70 6.98
N ALA A 247 12.17 -5.88 6.59
CA ALA A 247 13.52 -6.34 6.91
C ALA A 247 14.62 -5.40 6.40
N TYR A 248 14.50 -4.90 5.15
CA TYR A 248 15.47 -3.91 4.63
C TYR A 248 15.35 -2.53 5.29
N TYR A 249 14.17 -2.17 5.80
CA TYR A 249 13.99 -0.89 6.48
C TYR A 249 14.58 -0.91 7.89
N GLU A 250 14.38 -2.00 8.63
CA GLU A 250 14.86 -2.15 10.01
C GLU A 250 16.37 -2.41 10.03
N GLY A 251 16.88 -3.27 9.15
CA GLY A 251 18.31 -3.58 9.09
C GLY A 251 18.78 -4.47 10.26
N ASP A 252 17.87 -5.22 10.88
CA ASP A 252 18.22 -6.17 11.92
C ASP A 252 18.77 -7.45 11.27
N GLU A 253 20.02 -7.79 11.59
CA GLU A 253 20.78 -8.94 11.05
C GLU A 253 21.09 -8.88 9.54
N VAL A 254 20.64 -7.83 8.83
CA VAL A 254 20.99 -7.49 7.45
C VAL A 254 21.26 -6.01 7.26
N ASP A 255 22.04 -5.64 6.25
CA ASP A 255 22.33 -4.23 5.98
C ASP A 255 21.03 -3.46 5.66
N GLN A 256 20.80 -2.37 6.40
CA GLN A 256 19.69 -1.46 6.16
C GLN A 256 19.78 -0.87 4.74
N ASP A 257 18.70 -1.00 3.97
CA ASP A 257 18.55 -0.40 2.65
C ASP A 257 17.13 0.14 2.46
N LYS A 258 16.93 1.40 2.88
CA LYS A 258 15.64 2.09 2.76
C LYS A 258 15.15 2.22 1.31
N ALA A 259 16.06 2.27 0.33
CA ALA A 259 15.69 2.37 -1.07
C ALA A 259 15.09 1.05 -1.57
N LYS A 260 15.74 -0.07 -1.21
CA LYS A 260 15.23 -1.41 -1.50
C LYS A 260 13.94 -1.70 -0.74
N ALA A 261 13.82 -1.26 0.50
CA ALA A 261 12.58 -1.33 1.28
C ALA A 261 11.42 -0.63 0.56
N ALA A 262 11.62 0.61 0.12
CA ALA A 262 10.62 1.37 -0.62
C ALA A 262 10.27 0.73 -1.98
N GLU A 263 11.21 0.08 -2.65
CA GLU A 263 10.95 -0.68 -3.88
C GLU A 263 10.03 -1.89 -3.62
N CYS A 264 10.35 -2.69 -2.60
CA CYS A 264 9.54 -3.83 -2.17
C CYS A 264 8.11 -3.40 -1.81
N TRP A 265 7.96 -2.38 -0.96
CA TRP A 265 6.65 -1.85 -0.59
C TRP A 265 5.91 -1.21 -1.76
N THR A 266 6.61 -0.56 -2.70
CA THR A 266 5.99 -0.03 -3.93
C THR A 266 5.34 -1.15 -4.73
N LYS A 267 6.06 -2.26 -4.96
CA LYS A 267 5.53 -3.42 -5.69
C LYS A 267 4.34 -4.06 -4.97
N ALA A 268 4.39 -4.20 -3.64
CA ALA A 268 3.29 -4.74 -2.85
C ALA A 268 2.07 -3.80 -2.82
N ALA A 269 2.30 -2.49 -2.68
CA ALA A 269 1.24 -1.47 -2.67
C ALA A 269 0.50 -1.38 -4.01
N MET A 270 1.21 -1.49 -5.14
CA MET A 270 0.61 -1.55 -6.47
C MET A 270 -0.21 -2.83 -6.70
N GLN A 271 0.05 -3.89 -5.94
CA GLN A 271 -0.74 -5.13 -5.94
C GLN A 271 -1.83 -5.14 -4.85
N GLY A 272 -2.07 -4.03 -4.17
CA GLY A 272 -3.17 -3.89 -3.21
C GLY A 272 -2.83 -4.25 -1.76
N CYS A 273 -1.56 -4.19 -1.36
CA CYS A 273 -1.19 -4.33 0.06
C CYS A 273 -1.41 -3.01 0.84
N PRO A 274 -2.43 -2.90 1.72
CA PRO A 274 -2.67 -1.69 2.51
C PRO A 274 -1.51 -1.39 3.47
N LEU A 275 -0.96 -2.42 4.13
CA LEU A 275 0.20 -2.25 5.03
C LEU A 275 1.42 -1.65 4.31
N SER A 276 1.66 -2.04 3.05
CA SER A 276 2.74 -1.44 2.26
C SER A 276 2.43 0.00 1.85
N ARG A 277 1.16 0.35 1.61
CA ARG A 277 0.75 1.75 1.40
C ARG A 277 1.08 2.57 2.64
N ASP A 278 0.75 2.09 3.83
CA ASP A 278 1.03 2.81 5.07
C ASP A 278 2.53 2.98 5.31
N LYS A 279 3.33 1.91 5.13
CA LYS A 279 4.80 2.03 5.24
C LYS A 279 5.35 3.07 4.25
N LEU A 280 4.88 3.09 2.99
CA LEU A 280 5.27 4.13 2.04
C LEU A 280 4.85 5.52 2.51
N GLY A 281 3.62 5.70 2.97
CA GLY A 281 3.15 6.99 3.50
C GLY A 281 4.02 7.49 4.66
N CYS A 282 4.37 6.62 5.58
CA CYS A 282 5.25 6.94 6.69
C CYS A 282 6.68 7.28 6.23
N THR A 283 7.24 6.57 5.24
CA THR A 283 8.55 6.93 4.68
C THR A 283 8.53 8.29 3.97
N GLU A 284 7.44 8.65 3.28
CA GLU A 284 7.28 9.97 2.67
C GLU A 284 7.34 11.07 3.73
N ILE A 285 6.76 10.85 4.91
CA ILE A 285 6.85 11.79 6.04
C ILE A 285 8.27 11.80 6.61
N LYS A 286 8.77 10.66 7.10
CA LYS A 286 10.02 10.58 7.87
C LYS A 286 11.27 10.92 7.07
N ASP A 287 11.40 10.34 5.88
CA ASP A 287 12.63 10.42 5.12
C ASP A 287 12.63 11.60 4.14
N ARG A 288 11.45 12.14 3.79
CA ARG A 288 11.32 13.14 2.72
C ARG A 288 10.51 14.38 3.08
N GLY A 289 9.72 14.37 4.16
CA GLY A 289 8.81 15.46 4.51
C GLY A 289 7.70 15.71 3.48
N ASN A 290 7.35 14.71 2.67
CA ASN A 290 6.40 14.80 1.57
C ASN A 290 4.98 14.43 2.04
N TYR A 291 4.36 15.30 2.82
CA TYR A 291 3.05 15.03 3.41
C TYR A 291 1.94 14.80 2.37
N ASP A 292 1.95 15.53 1.24
CA ASP A 292 0.96 15.32 0.16
C ASP A 292 1.03 13.90 -0.43
N ARG A 293 2.24 13.33 -0.54
CA ARG A 293 2.43 11.95 -1.01
C ARG A 293 1.97 10.96 0.04
N ALA A 294 2.26 11.23 1.31
CA ALA A 294 1.80 10.40 2.42
C ALA A 294 0.28 10.30 2.48
N VAL A 295 -0.43 11.44 2.41
CA VAL A 295 -1.90 11.46 2.38
C VAL A 295 -2.46 10.65 1.21
N ARG A 296 -1.84 10.70 0.02
CA ARG A 296 -2.25 9.86 -1.13
C ARG A 296 -2.12 8.37 -0.84
N HIS A 297 -1.05 7.94 -0.14
CA HIS A 297 -0.89 6.55 0.27
C HIS A 297 -1.96 6.13 1.27
N PHE A 298 -2.15 6.91 2.34
CA PHE A 298 -3.13 6.61 3.37
C PHE A 298 -4.56 6.61 2.82
N LEU A 299 -4.89 7.48 1.85
CA LEU A 299 -6.21 7.50 1.20
C LEU A 299 -6.55 6.16 0.55
N ILE A 300 -5.58 5.55 -0.15
CA ILE A 300 -5.78 4.25 -0.80
C ILE A 300 -5.95 3.16 0.27
N SER A 301 -5.10 3.16 1.31
CA SER A 301 -5.17 2.17 2.39
C SER A 301 -6.48 2.27 3.21
N ALA A 302 -6.91 3.49 3.55
CA ALA A 302 -8.16 3.75 4.25
C ALA A 302 -9.39 3.30 3.44
N LYS A 303 -9.37 3.49 2.12
CA LYS A 303 -10.40 2.98 1.20
C LYS A 303 -10.43 1.45 1.13
N MET A 304 -9.32 0.79 1.42
CA MET A 304 -9.30 -0.66 1.63
C MET A 304 -9.78 -1.04 3.03
N GLY A 305 -10.21 -0.12 3.89
CA GLY A 305 -10.70 -0.40 5.23
C GLY A 305 -9.61 -0.54 6.30
N GLU A 306 -8.40 -0.02 6.05
CA GLU A 306 -7.36 0.06 7.08
C GLU A 306 -7.65 1.22 8.03
N LYS A 307 -7.85 0.90 9.32
CA LYS A 307 -8.34 1.88 10.30
C LYS A 307 -7.25 2.87 10.68
N GLU A 308 -6.01 2.40 10.82
CA GLU A 308 -4.87 3.25 11.17
C GLU A 308 -4.68 4.36 10.12
N SER A 309 -4.78 4.03 8.84
CA SER A 309 -4.67 5.01 7.74
C SER A 309 -5.75 6.10 7.82
N LEU A 310 -6.98 5.74 8.23
CA LEU A 310 -8.05 6.72 8.41
C LEU A 310 -7.73 7.69 9.56
N GLU A 311 -7.21 7.18 10.68
CA GLU A 311 -6.79 8.03 11.80
C GLU A 311 -5.61 8.93 11.41
N LEU A 312 -4.64 8.44 10.63
CA LEU A 312 -3.53 9.27 10.12
C LEU A 312 -4.01 10.39 9.19
N ILE A 313 -5.03 10.15 8.36
CA ILE A 313 -5.64 11.21 7.53
C ILE A 313 -6.37 12.22 8.40
N LYS A 314 -7.04 11.77 9.46
CA LYS A 314 -7.72 12.65 10.42
C LYS A 314 -6.71 13.54 11.14
N GLU A 315 -5.57 13.01 11.57
CA GLU A 315 -4.46 13.78 12.14
C GLU A 315 -3.91 14.80 11.12
N ALA A 316 -3.65 14.38 9.88
CA ALA A 316 -3.22 15.26 8.81
C ALA A 316 -4.25 16.39 8.54
N PHE A 317 -5.55 16.09 8.62
CA PHE A 317 -6.62 17.08 8.48
C PHE A 317 -6.62 18.08 9.64
N MET A 318 -6.50 17.60 10.88
CA MET A 318 -6.40 18.47 12.07
C MET A 318 -5.15 19.37 12.01
N GLY A 319 -4.05 18.86 11.46
CA GLY A 319 -2.81 19.62 11.21
C GLY A 319 -2.85 20.55 10.01
N GLY A 320 -3.96 20.63 9.26
CA GLY A 320 -4.09 21.48 8.07
C GLY A 320 -3.32 21.01 6.83
N ILE A 321 -2.82 19.77 6.85
CA ILE A 321 -2.08 19.13 5.75
C ILE A 321 -3.06 18.51 4.76
N ALA A 322 -4.03 17.74 5.26
CA ALA A 322 -5.07 17.13 4.42
C ALA A 322 -6.27 18.08 4.28
N THR A 323 -6.90 18.08 3.11
CA THR A 323 -8.11 18.86 2.89
C THR A 323 -9.35 18.19 3.48
N LYS A 324 -10.42 18.97 3.65
CA LYS A 324 -11.71 18.45 4.10
C LYS A 324 -12.26 17.40 3.14
N GLU A 325 -12.06 17.60 1.84
CA GLU A 325 -12.48 16.69 0.78
C GLU A 325 -11.75 15.35 0.89
N GLN A 326 -10.43 15.38 1.09
CA GLN A 326 -9.62 14.18 1.28
C GLN A 326 -10.07 13.39 2.50
N TYR A 327 -10.29 14.06 3.64
CA TYR A 327 -10.76 13.37 4.85
C TYR A 327 -12.18 12.78 4.67
N ALA A 328 -13.09 13.53 4.04
CA ALA A 328 -14.44 13.03 3.75
C ALA A 328 -14.42 11.83 2.79
N GLU A 329 -13.54 11.85 1.79
CA GLU A 329 -13.31 10.75 0.86
C GLU A 329 -12.78 9.50 1.58
N ALA A 330 -11.77 9.67 2.45
CA ALA A 330 -11.22 8.59 3.27
C ALA A 330 -12.29 7.94 4.15
N LEU A 331 -13.08 8.77 4.85
CA LEU A 331 -14.18 8.31 5.71
C LEU A 331 -15.23 7.54 4.93
N LYS A 332 -15.59 8.01 3.73
CA LYS A 332 -16.57 7.33 2.88
C LYS A 332 -16.04 5.97 2.44
N GLY A 333 -14.84 5.94 1.84
CA GLY A 333 -14.25 4.69 1.36
C GLY A 333 -14.02 3.67 2.47
N TYR A 334 -13.58 4.10 3.64
CA TYR A 334 -13.45 3.22 4.81
C TYR A 334 -14.79 2.61 5.21
N ARG A 335 -15.87 3.41 5.27
CA ARG A 335 -17.21 2.89 5.57
C ARG A 335 -17.70 1.91 4.53
N ASP A 336 -17.51 2.21 3.25
CA ASP A 336 -17.92 1.34 2.14
C ASP A 336 -17.19 -0.02 2.26
N ALA A 337 -15.87 0.00 2.50
CA ALA A 337 -15.09 -1.22 2.74
C ALA A 337 -15.58 -2.01 3.96
N VAL A 338 -15.81 -1.34 5.10
CA VAL A 338 -16.30 -1.99 6.33
C VAL A 338 -17.67 -2.63 6.10
N GLU A 339 -18.55 -2.02 5.31
CA GLU A 339 -19.84 -2.58 4.96
C GLU A 339 -19.68 -3.88 4.15
N GLU A 340 -18.80 -3.91 3.16
CA GLU A 340 -18.49 -5.10 2.35
C GLU A 340 -17.92 -6.27 3.18
N MET A 341 -17.35 -5.97 4.36
CA MET A 341 -16.77 -6.96 5.26
C MET A 341 -17.75 -7.51 6.31
N LYS A 342 -19.00 -7.02 6.36
CA LYS A 342 -19.96 -7.50 7.36
C LYS A 342 -20.39 -8.93 7.11
N SER A 343 -20.53 -9.68 8.19
CA SER A 343 -21.03 -11.06 8.13
C SER A 343 -21.64 -11.42 9.47
N HIS A 344 -22.86 -11.97 9.43
CA HIS A 344 -23.56 -12.44 10.61
C HIS A 344 -22.70 -13.39 11.47
N ASP A 345 -22.00 -14.34 10.84
CA ASP A 345 -21.16 -15.30 11.56
C ASP A 345 -19.95 -14.62 12.23
N ARG A 346 -19.43 -13.52 11.64
CA ARG A 346 -18.35 -12.73 12.24
C ARG A 346 -18.87 -11.91 13.43
N ASP A 347 -20.06 -11.35 13.34
CA ASP A 347 -20.69 -10.62 14.44
C ASP A 347 -20.94 -11.55 15.64
N GLU A 348 -21.45 -12.76 15.37
CA GLU A 348 -21.64 -13.79 16.38
C GLU A 348 -20.30 -14.21 17.03
N ALA A 349 -19.25 -14.41 16.23
CA ALA A 349 -17.91 -14.72 16.76
C ALA A 349 -17.32 -13.59 17.61
N SER A 350 -17.53 -12.34 17.21
CA SER A 350 -17.07 -11.17 17.97
C SER A 350 -17.81 -11.03 19.30
N ALA A 351 -19.10 -11.38 19.36
CA ALA A 351 -19.89 -11.31 20.58
C ALA A 351 -19.40 -12.30 21.64
N LEU A 352 -19.04 -13.52 21.23
CA LEU A 352 -18.57 -14.59 22.13
C LEU A 352 -17.15 -14.39 22.65
N THR A 353 -16.32 -13.64 21.94
CA THR A 353 -14.95 -13.30 22.38
C THR A 353 -14.90 -12.13 23.37
N LYS A 354 -16.01 -11.38 23.50
CA LYS A 354 -16.14 -10.22 24.41
C LYS A 354 -16.90 -10.53 25.72
N SER A 355 -17.52 -11.71 25.82
CA SER A 355 -18.27 -12.19 26.99
C SER A 355 -17.40 -12.95 27.97
#